data_AF-A0A7W7VEU1-F1
#
_entry.id   AF-A0A7W7VEU1-F1
#
_cell.length_a   1.000
_cell.length_b   1.000
_cell.length_c   1.000
_cell.angle_alpha   90.00
_cell.angle_beta   90.00
_cell.angle_gamma   90.00
#
_symmetry.space_group_name_H-M   'P 1'
#
loop_
_entity.id
_entity.type
_entity.pdbx_description
1 polymer ?
#
loop_
_entity_poly.entity_id
_entity_poly.type
_entity_poly.pdbx_seq_one_letter_code
_entity_poly.pdbx_strand_id
1 'polypeptide(L)'
;MATPSDTRPPARLGPPIRRSEIIERAESWLRPSVPYRTTKFHHNEYGIYRTDCSGYVSMAWGLPARRGGLDILGLTTMSTTIDRGDLRAGDVLLRAEGSRLVRHVAVFHEWTDAGETAYWGFEQSVGTGTVHRRIVYPYGEQLHFLPRRYLNIA
;
A
#
# COMPACT_ATOMS: atom_id res chain seq x y z
N MET A 1 18.32 28.78 -17.75
CA MET A 1 17.27 27.85 -18.22
C MET A 1 16.76 27.07 -17.03
N ALA A 2 15.58 27.43 -16.51
CA ALA A 2 14.92 26.64 -15.47
C ALA A 2 14.32 25.39 -16.11
N THR A 3 14.60 24.21 -15.54
CA THR A 3 13.93 22.97 -15.92
C THR A 3 12.43 23.11 -15.65
N PRO A 4 11.55 22.61 -16.53
CA PRO A 4 10.13 22.60 -16.21
C PRO A 4 9.95 21.69 -14.99
N SER A 5 9.54 22.28 -13.88
CA SER A 5 9.08 21.53 -12.72
C SER A 5 7.92 20.67 -13.20
N ASP A 6 8.13 19.34 -13.20
CA ASP A 6 7.10 18.34 -13.46
C ASP A 6 6.00 18.50 -12.40
N THR A 7 5.08 19.42 -12.67
CA THR A 7 4.00 19.77 -11.75
C THR A 7 2.95 18.69 -11.92
N ARG A 8 3.21 17.53 -11.30
CA ARG A 8 2.22 16.46 -11.20
C ARG A 8 0.98 17.07 -10.54
N PRO A 9 -0.20 17.03 -11.18
CA PRO A 9 -1.41 17.54 -10.57
C PRO A 9 -1.61 16.87 -9.20
N PRO A 10 -2.09 17.61 -8.19
CA PRO A 10 -2.19 17.09 -6.84
C PRO A 10 -3.00 15.79 -6.84
N ALA A 11 -2.43 14.76 -6.20
CA ALA A 11 -3.15 13.54 -5.97
C ALA A 11 -4.43 13.86 -5.17
N ARG A 12 -5.53 13.24 -5.55
CA ARG A 12 -6.83 13.43 -4.91
C ARG A 12 -7.14 12.22 -4.06
N LEU A 13 -7.62 12.47 -2.84
CA LEU A 13 -8.24 11.43 -2.03
C LEU A 13 -9.39 10.80 -2.84
N GLY A 14 -9.55 9.48 -2.70
CA GLY A 14 -10.78 8.79 -3.09
C GLY A 14 -11.94 9.18 -2.18
N PRO A 15 -13.16 8.66 -2.40
CA PRO A 15 -14.26 8.78 -1.43
C PRO A 15 -13.87 8.17 -0.07
N PRO A 16 -14.55 8.55 1.03
CA PRO A 16 -14.33 7.91 2.32
C PRO A 16 -14.52 6.39 2.22
N ILE A 17 -13.60 5.63 2.81
CA ILE A 17 -13.56 4.17 2.69
C ILE A 17 -13.47 3.50 4.05
N ARG A 18 -14.19 2.40 4.25
CA ARG A 18 -14.15 1.63 5.50
C ARG A 18 -12.95 0.70 5.54
N ARG A 19 -12.48 0.36 6.75
CA ARG A 19 -11.41 -0.63 6.94
C ARG A 19 -11.74 -1.99 6.32
N SER A 20 -12.96 -2.49 6.52
CA SER A 20 -13.41 -3.75 5.93
C SER A 20 -13.32 -3.72 4.41
N GLU A 21 -13.72 -2.60 3.78
CA GLU A 21 -13.63 -2.43 2.33
C GLU A 21 -12.18 -2.40 1.84
N ILE A 22 -11.25 -1.80 2.59
CA ILE A 22 -9.81 -1.86 2.27
C ILE A 22 -9.31 -3.31 2.27
N ILE A 23 -9.72 -4.11 3.26
CA ILE A 23 -9.33 -5.53 3.35
C ILE A 23 -9.96 -6.35 2.23
N GLU A 24 -11.25 -6.20 1.95
CA GLU A 24 -11.94 -6.86 0.83
C GLU A 24 -11.23 -6.56 -0.51
N ARG A 25 -10.88 -5.29 -0.74
CA ARG A 25 -10.10 -4.88 -1.91
C ARG A 25 -8.71 -5.54 -1.92
N ALA A 26 -8.00 -5.57 -0.80
CA ALA A 26 -6.69 -6.21 -0.70
C ALA A 26 -6.77 -7.72 -1.02
N GLU A 27 -7.79 -8.41 -0.54
CA GLU A 27 -8.02 -9.84 -0.78
C GLU A 27 -8.33 -10.17 -2.24
N SER A 28 -8.93 -9.24 -2.99
CA SER A 28 -9.37 -9.45 -4.39
C SER A 28 -8.24 -9.88 -5.35
N TRP A 29 -6.97 -9.64 -5.00
CA TRP A 29 -5.81 -10.02 -5.80
C TRP A 29 -5.14 -11.32 -5.35
N LEU A 30 -5.64 -12.00 -4.32
CA LEU A 30 -5.02 -13.22 -3.77
C LEU A 30 -5.37 -14.50 -4.54
N ARG A 31 -6.56 -14.55 -5.16
CA ARG A 31 -7.14 -15.80 -5.69
C ARG A 31 -7.75 -15.60 -7.08
N PRO A 32 -6.99 -15.85 -8.16
CA PRO A 32 -5.57 -16.22 -8.16
C PRO A 32 -4.66 -15.04 -7.80
N SER A 33 -3.46 -15.35 -7.30
CA SER A 33 -2.47 -14.32 -6.96
C SER A 33 -2.08 -13.50 -8.18
N VAL A 34 -2.26 -12.18 -8.12
CA VAL A 34 -1.85 -11.27 -9.20
C VAL A 34 -0.32 -11.15 -9.25
N PRO A 35 0.33 -11.41 -10.40
CA PRO A 35 1.78 -11.35 -10.51
C PRO A 35 2.33 -9.92 -10.43
N TYR A 36 3.44 -9.76 -9.70
CA TYR A 36 4.14 -8.49 -9.60
C TYR A 36 4.79 -8.12 -10.93
N ARG A 37 4.46 -6.94 -11.48
CA ARG A 37 5.09 -6.37 -12.68
C ARG A 37 5.03 -4.85 -12.62
N THR A 38 6.19 -4.19 -12.74
CA THR A 38 6.30 -2.73 -12.70
C THR A 38 5.70 -2.01 -13.91
N THR A 39 5.39 -2.74 -14.99
CA THR A 39 4.91 -2.20 -16.27
C THR A 39 3.54 -2.75 -16.70
N LYS A 40 2.90 -3.57 -15.86
CA LYS A 40 1.59 -4.15 -16.17
C LYS A 40 0.50 -3.61 -15.27
N PHE A 41 -0.72 -3.78 -15.73
CA PHE A 41 -1.94 -3.40 -15.05
C PHE A 41 -2.80 -4.64 -14.83
N HIS A 42 -3.54 -4.64 -13.74
CA HIS A 42 -4.59 -5.60 -13.45
C HIS A 42 -5.93 -4.90 -13.43
N HIS A 43 -6.95 -5.55 -13.98
CA HIS A 43 -8.31 -5.06 -14.07
C HIS A 43 -9.22 -5.97 -13.26
N ASN A 44 -9.96 -5.39 -12.32
CA ASN A 44 -11.01 -6.04 -11.57
C ASN A 44 -12.17 -5.06 -11.33
N GLU A 45 -13.14 -5.45 -10.49
CA GLU A 45 -14.33 -4.66 -10.15
C GLU A 45 -14.00 -3.29 -9.51
N TYR A 46 -12.80 -3.11 -8.96
CA TYR A 46 -12.36 -1.85 -8.34
C TYR A 46 -11.65 -0.90 -9.31
N GLY A 47 -11.37 -1.36 -10.54
CA GLY A 47 -10.75 -0.57 -11.60
C GLY A 47 -9.45 -1.18 -12.17
N ILE A 48 -8.62 -0.34 -12.78
CA ILE A 48 -7.39 -0.75 -13.47
C ILE A 48 -6.18 -0.16 -12.75
N TYR A 49 -5.39 -0.98 -12.07
CA TYR A 49 -4.23 -0.55 -11.27
C TYR A 49 -2.94 -1.21 -11.72
N ARG A 50 -1.79 -0.56 -11.48
CA ARG A 50 -0.48 -1.16 -11.72
C ARG A 50 -0.27 -2.35 -10.77
N THR A 51 0.38 -3.41 -11.24
CA THR A 51 0.69 -4.59 -10.41
C THR A 51 2.05 -4.47 -9.69
N ASP A 52 2.35 -3.25 -9.22
CA ASP A 52 3.46 -2.97 -8.32
C ASP A 52 2.95 -2.72 -6.88
N CYS A 53 3.85 -2.64 -5.90
CA CYS A 53 3.47 -2.49 -4.49
C CYS A 53 2.60 -1.24 -4.23
N SER A 54 2.92 -0.12 -4.90
CA SER A 54 2.18 1.13 -4.74
C SER A 54 0.84 1.16 -5.47
N GLY A 55 0.74 0.49 -6.62
CA GLY A 55 -0.50 0.32 -7.37
C GLY A 55 -1.48 -0.58 -6.63
N TYR A 56 -0.99 -1.63 -5.98
CA TYR A 56 -1.79 -2.50 -5.11
C TYR A 56 -2.37 -1.75 -3.91
N VAL A 57 -1.58 -0.96 -3.18
CA VAL A 57 -2.10 -0.14 -2.08
C VAL A 57 -3.05 0.95 -2.57
N SER A 58 -2.79 1.53 -3.75
CA SER A 58 -3.73 2.47 -4.37
C SER A 58 -5.09 1.84 -4.63
N MET A 59 -5.11 0.56 -5.04
CA MET A 59 -6.33 -0.22 -5.24
C MET A 59 -7.02 -0.51 -3.90
N ALA A 60 -6.27 -0.98 -2.90
CA ALA A 60 -6.79 -1.29 -1.57
C ALA A 60 -7.42 -0.06 -0.90
N TRP A 61 -6.79 1.11 -0.99
CA TRP A 61 -7.33 2.38 -0.46
C TRP A 61 -8.40 3.04 -1.35
N GLY A 62 -8.73 2.46 -2.50
CA GLY A 62 -9.71 3.01 -3.44
C GLY A 62 -9.35 4.38 -3.99
N LEU A 63 -8.06 4.62 -4.19
CA LEU A 63 -7.58 5.85 -4.82
C LEU A 63 -7.98 5.88 -6.30
N PRO A 64 -8.25 7.07 -6.88
CA PRO A 64 -8.49 7.18 -8.31
C PRO A 64 -7.37 6.54 -9.14
N ALA A 65 -7.73 5.59 -10.00
CA ALA A 65 -6.80 4.77 -10.78
C ALA A 65 -6.08 5.50 -11.94
N ARG A 66 -5.88 6.82 -11.86
CA ARG A 66 -5.20 7.60 -12.90
C ARG A 66 -3.77 7.07 -13.08
N ARG A 67 -3.44 6.58 -14.29
CA ARG A 67 -2.16 5.89 -14.58
C ARG A 67 -1.91 4.66 -13.69
N GLY A 68 -2.98 4.02 -13.20
CA GLY A 68 -2.95 2.80 -12.40
C GLY A 68 -2.58 2.99 -10.92
N GLY A 69 -2.79 4.18 -10.37
CA GLY A 69 -2.58 4.49 -8.94
C GLY A 69 -1.36 5.39 -8.69
N LEU A 70 -1.11 5.71 -7.43
CA LEU A 70 0.02 6.54 -7.00
C LEU A 70 1.30 5.72 -6.91
N ASP A 71 2.45 6.39 -6.93
CA ASP A 71 3.72 5.79 -6.49
C ASP A 71 3.90 5.95 -4.98
N ILE A 72 4.95 5.38 -4.41
CA ILE A 72 5.23 5.41 -2.96
C ILE A 72 5.24 6.83 -2.39
N LEU A 73 5.76 7.82 -3.13
CA LEU A 73 5.76 9.21 -2.66
C LEU A 73 4.36 9.82 -2.73
N GLY A 74 3.55 9.47 -3.71
CA GLY A 74 2.14 9.86 -3.72
C GLY A 74 1.36 9.24 -2.55
N LEU A 75 1.66 8.00 -2.16
CA LEU A 75 1.02 7.37 -1.00
C LEU A 75 1.37 8.09 0.31
N THR A 76 2.59 8.64 0.46
CA THR A 76 2.93 9.42 1.66
C THR A 76 2.15 10.72 1.74
N THR A 77 1.77 11.35 0.62
CA THR A 77 0.95 12.57 0.64
C THR A 77 -0.53 12.31 0.92
N MET A 78 -1.00 11.07 0.73
CA MET A 78 -2.38 10.65 1.01
C MET A 78 -2.54 9.98 2.38
N SER A 79 -1.49 9.92 3.20
CA SER A 79 -1.49 9.24 4.49
C SER A 79 -0.74 10.05 5.56
N THR A 80 -1.07 9.81 6.82
CA THR A 80 -0.30 10.34 7.97
C THR A 80 0.45 9.22 8.67
N THR A 81 1.59 9.53 9.29
CA THR A 81 2.24 8.60 10.22
C THR A 81 1.34 8.37 11.43
N ILE A 82 1.34 7.16 11.98
CA ILE A 82 0.66 6.78 13.22
C ILE A 82 1.63 6.04 14.13
N ASP A 83 1.29 5.94 15.41
CA ASP A 83 2.04 5.12 16.36
C ASP A 83 1.78 3.63 16.13
N ARG A 84 2.73 2.79 16.54
CA ARG A 84 2.61 1.32 16.46
C ARG A 84 1.30 0.81 17.08
N GLY A 85 0.99 1.26 18.30
CA GLY A 85 -0.19 0.82 19.04
C GLY A 85 -1.51 1.30 18.42
N ASP A 86 -1.45 2.22 17.46
CA ASP A 86 -2.62 2.67 16.73
C ASP A 86 -2.88 1.85 15.46
N LEU A 87 -2.00 0.93 15.07
CA LEU A 87 -2.16 0.12 13.86
C LEU A 87 -3.49 -0.64 13.87
N ARG A 88 -4.23 -0.51 12.76
CA ARG A 88 -5.49 -1.20 12.51
C ARG A 88 -5.51 -1.71 11.07
N ALA A 89 -6.35 -2.70 10.83
CA ALA A 89 -6.60 -3.25 9.49
C ALA A 89 -6.76 -2.13 8.44
N GLY A 90 -6.01 -2.21 7.35
CA GLY A 90 -6.01 -1.24 6.24
C GLY A 90 -5.00 -0.10 6.36
N ASP A 91 -4.37 0.08 7.52
CA ASP A 91 -3.16 0.91 7.64
C ASP A 91 -1.99 0.23 6.89
N VAL A 92 -0.89 0.95 6.67
CA VAL A 92 0.26 0.43 5.92
C VAL A 92 1.57 0.59 6.66
N LEU A 93 2.50 -0.31 6.39
CA LEU A 93 3.92 -0.16 6.72
C LEU A 93 4.63 0.27 5.43
N LEU A 94 5.15 1.50 5.40
CA LEU A 94 5.65 2.14 4.18
C LEU A 94 7.09 2.63 4.35
N ARG A 95 7.98 2.21 3.44
CA ARG A 95 9.33 2.75 3.28
C ARG A 95 9.42 3.65 2.06
N ALA A 96 9.51 4.97 2.30
CA ALA A 96 9.62 5.97 1.24
C ALA A 96 11.08 6.32 0.87
N GLU A 97 12.02 6.00 1.76
CA GLU A 97 13.43 6.34 1.59
C GLU A 97 14.16 5.38 0.65
N GLY A 98 15.24 5.87 0.03
CA GLY A 98 16.07 5.09 -0.90
C GLY A 98 15.56 5.08 -2.34
N SER A 99 16.17 4.23 -3.16
CA SER A 99 15.85 4.07 -4.58
C SER A 99 14.50 3.37 -4.79
N ARG A 100 13.97 3.43 -6.02
CA ARG A 100 12.72 2.70 -6.39
C ARG A 100 12.82 1.18 -6.18
N LEU A 101 14.02 0.62 -6.05
CA LEU A 101 14.24 -0.80 -5.83
C LEU A 101 14.06 -1.23 -4.37
N VAL A 102 14.23 -0.30 -3.41
CA VAL A 102 14.14 -0.61 -1.97
C VAL A 102 12.89 -0.05 -1.30
N ARG A 103 12.24 0.94 -1.93
CA ARG A 103 10.94 1.43 -1.47
C ARG A 103 9.90 0.34 -1.59
N HIS A 104 9.11 0.18 -0.54
CA HIS A 104 8.08 -0.86 -0.48
C HIS A 104 6.97 -0.47 0.47
N VAL A 105 5.84 -1.15 0.35
CA VAL A 105 4.66 -0.93 1.20
C VAL A 105 3.89 -2.23 1.36
N ALA A 106 3.41 -2.47 2.58
CA ALA A 106 2.55 -3.60 2.93
C ALA A 106 1.30 -3.09 3.65
N VAL A 107 0.14 -3.70 3.40
CA VAL A 107 -1.11 -3.41 4.13
C VAL A 107 -1.12 -4.25 5.41
N PHE A 108 -1.32 -3.60 6.55
CA PHE A 108 -1.51 -4.26 7.84
C PHE A 108 -2.92 -4.85 7.91
N HIS A 109 -3.03 -6.12 8.31
CA HIS A 109 -4.31 -6.76 8.58
C HIS A 109 -4.56 -6.82 10.09
N GLU A 110 -3.73 -7.58 10.81
CA GLU A 110 -3.86 -7.80 12.26
C GLU A 110 -2.53 -8.26 12.88
N TRP A 111 -2.36 -8.05 14.18
CA TRP A 111 -1.24 -8.61 14.93
C TRP A 111 -1.38 -10.13 15.09
N THR A 112 -0.27 -10.87 15.06
CA THR A 112 -0.30 -12.33 15.28
C THR A 112 -0.39 -12.71 16.75
N ASP A 113 -0.05 -11.78 17.64
CA ASP A 113 0.01 -11.97 19.08
C ASP A 113 -0.08 -10.62 19.82
N ALA A 114 -0.42 -10.66 21.11
CA ALA A 114 -0.52 -9.48 21.95
C ALA A 114 0.81 -8.75 22.20
N GLY A 115 1.95 -9.41 21.93
CA GLY A 115 3.27 -8.78 21.99
C GLY A 115 3.58 -7.92 20.76
N GLU A 116 2.68 -7.91 19.76
CA GLU A 116 2.79 -7.15 18.52
C GLU A 116 4.13 -7.40 17.78
N THR A 117 4.67 -8.62 17.88
CA THR A 117 6.02 -8.92 17.35
C THR A 117 6.01 -9.25 15.85
N ALA A 118 4.86 -9.66 15.34
CA ALA A 118 4.60 -9.88 13.93
C ALA A 118 3.13 -9.62 13.62
N TYR A 119 2.84 -9.38 12.34
CA TYR A 119 1.49 -9.12 11.86
C TYR A 119 1.21 -9.93 10.60
N TRP A 120 -0.06 -10.24 10.37
CA TRP A 120 -0.55 -10.64 9.08
C TRP A 120 -0.66 -9.41 8.18
N GLY A 121 -0.06 -9.49 7.00
CA GLY A 121 -0.06 -8.37 6.05
C GLY A 121 -0.27 -8.82 4.63
N PHE A 122 -0.87 -7.93 3.84
CA PHE A 122 -1.04 -8.11 2.40
C PHE A 122 0.03 -7.34 1.63
N GLU A 123 0.60 -7.97 0.61
CA GLU A 123 1.67 -7.40 -0.18
C GLU A 123 1.56 -7.78 -1.65
N GLN A 124 1.91 -6.84 -2.52
CA GLN A 124 2.27 -7.10 -3.91
C GLN A 124 3.80 -6.99 -4.01
N SER A 125 4.49 -8.13 -4.06
CA SER A 125 5.95 -8.20 -3.93
C SER A 125 6.64 -8.92 -5.09
N VAL A 126 7.85 -8.46 -5.42
CA VAL A 126 8.70 -9.05 -6.49
C VAL A 126 8.93 -10.54 -6.21
N GLY A 127 8.83 -11.37 -7.24
CA GLY A 127 9.05 -12.81 -7.16
C GLY A 127 7.86 -13.63 -6.66
N THR A 128 6.99 -13.06 -5.84
CA THR A 128 5.87 -13.80 -5.22
C THR A 128 4.49 -13.41 -5.77
N GLY A 129 4.31 -12.18 -6.22
CA GLY A 129 2.98 -11.69 -6.60
C GLY A 129 2.23 -11.13 -5.40
N THR A 130 0.90 -11.30 -5.39
CA THR A 130 0.06 -10.88 -4.27
C THR A 130 0.00 -11.97 -3.22
N VAL A 131 0.31 -11.64 -1.97
CA VAL A 131 0.33 -12.57 -0.85
C VAL A 131 -0.28 -11.98 0.40
N HIS A 132 -0.85 -12.86 1.23
CA HIS A 132 -1.19 -12.59 2.61
C HIS A 132 -0.28 -13.47 3.48
N ARG A 133 0.62 -12.86 4.24
CA ARG A 133 1.64 -13.59 4.99
C ARG A 133 1.98 -12.94 6.31
N ARG A 134 2.59 -13.73 7.20
CA ARG A 134 3.16 -13.25 8.46
C ARG A 134 4.44 -12.45 8.19
N ILE A 135 4.55 -11.26 8.76
CA ILE A 135 5.68 -10.34 8.62
C ILE A 135 6.16 -9.96 10.02
N VAL A 136 7.46 -10.11 10.29
CA VAL A 136 8.09 -9.63 11.54
C VAL A 136 8.01 -8.10 11.58
N TYR A 137 7.71 -7.54 12.75
CA TYR A 137 7.54 -6.09 12.95
C TYR A 137 8.80 -5.42 13.55
N PRO A 138 9.17 -4.20 13.08
CA PRO A 138 8.66 -3.55 11.87
C PRO A 138 9.08 -4.38 10.65
N TYR A 139 8.53 -4.11 9.45
CA TYR A 139 8.70 -4.96 8.26
C TYR A 139 10.12 -5.58 8.13
N GLY A 140 10.26 -6.87 8.48
CA GLY A 140 11.55 -7.57 8.46
C GLY A 140 12.65 -6.90 9.32
N GLU A 141 12.27 -6.38 10.49
CA GLU A 141 13.08 -5.61 11.45
C GLU A 141 13.63 -4.28 10.91
N GLN A 142 13.13 -3.80 9.77
CA GLN A 142 13.59 -2.55 9.15
C GLN A 142 12.85 -1.34 9.70
N LEU A 143 13.55 -0.51 10.47
CA LEU A 143 13.00 0.71 11.11
C LEU A 143 12.52 1.79 10.11
N HIS A 144 12.94 1.71 8.84
CA HIS A 144 12.52 2.66 7.79
C HIS A 144 11.08 2.43 7.28
N PHE A 145 10.41 1.36 7.73
CA PHE A 145 8.99 1.14 7.45
C PHE A 145 8.15 1.80 8.53
N LEU A 146 7.60 2.95 8.19
CA LEU A 146 6.79 3.73 9.12
C LEU A 146 5.32 3.30 9.02
N PRO A 147 4.63 3.10 10.15
CA PRO A 147 3.18 2.93 10.17
C PRO A 147 2.48 4.19 9.63
N ARG A 148 1.57 4.03 8.68
CA ARG A 148 0.79 5.13 8.10
C ARG A 148 -0.67 4.78 7.94
N ARG A 149 -1.53 5.77 8.16
CA ARG A 149 -2.98 5.69 7.98
C ARG A 149 -3.43 6.53 6.80
N TYR A 150 -4.26 5.95 5.94
CA TYR A 150 -4.92 6.68 4.86
C TYR A 150 -5.79 7.82 5.41
N LEU A 151 -5.71 9.00 4.80
CA LEU A 151 -6.36 10.21 5.32
C LEU A 151 -7.89 10.17 5.21
N ASN A 152 -8.47 9.43 4.26
CA ASN A 152 -9.92 9.39 4.05
C ASN A 152 -10.55 8.06 4.51
N ILE A 153 -10.09 7.55 5.64
CA ILE A 153 -10.67 6.36 6.27
C ILE A 153 -11.91 6.75 7.10
N ALA A 154 -13.00 6.00 6.93
CA ALA A 154 -14.27 6.20 7.62
C ALA A 154 -14.39 5.32 8.88
#